data_AF-A0A2E8W885-F1
#
_entry.id   AF-A0A2E8W885-F1
#
_cell.length_a   1.000
_cell.length_b   1.000
_cell.length_c   1.000
_cell.angle_alpha   90.00
_cell.angle_beta   90.00
_cell.angle_gamma   90.00
#
_symmetry.space_group_name_H-M   'P 1'
#
loop_
_entity.id
_entity.type
_entity.pdbx_description
1 polymer ?
#
loop_
_entity_poly.entity_id
_entity_poly.type
_entity_poly.pdbx_seq_one_letter_code
_entity_poly.pdbx_strand_id
1 'polypeptide(L)'
;MPIESTQTDEIADYYPDLNADLIFDGHAHLENDHTFFGTRFVTLGSVANSANDDWRAKYVILKAESSGYEVIRRRVAFDYDLLVSAIKAARHPSEAFLLRFYT
;
A
#
# COMPACT_ATOMS: atom_id res chain seq x y z
N MET A 1 -10.10 2.09 4.86
CA MET A 1 -11.06 2.39 3.78
C MET A 1 -10.29 2.30 2.46
N PRO A 2 -10.79 1.59 1.43
CA PRO A 2 -10.17 1.68 0.11
C PRO A 2 -10.39 3.11 -0.40
N ILE A 3 -9.30 3.88 -0.53
CA ILE A 3 -9.38 5.29 -0.92
C ILE A 3 -10.00 5.47 -2.34
N GLU A 4 -10.07 4.40 -3.14
CA GLU A 4 -10.59 4.43 -4.53
C GLU A 4 -12.05 4.87 -4.62
N SER A 5 -12.85 4.65 -3.57
CA SER A 5 -14.26 5.06 -3.52
C SER A 5 -14.53 6.14 -2.47
N THR A 6 -13.49 6.64 -1.79
CA THR A 6 -13.68 7.59 -0.69
C THR A 6 -13.88 8.98 -1.23
N GLN A 7 -15.02 9.59 -0.89
CA GLN A 7 -15.31 10.96 -1.27
C GLN A 7 -14.70 11.96 -0.29
N THR A 8 -14.51 13.20 -0.73
CA THR A 8 -13.87 14.26 0.05
C THR A 8 -14.59 14.52 1.39
N ASP A 9 -15.93 14.51 1.39
CA ASP A 9 -16.75 14.70 2.58
C ASP A 9 -16.55 13.56 3.62
N GLU A 10 -16.37 12.32 3.17
CA GLU A 10 -16.04 11.19 4.04
C GLU A 10 -14.67 11.33 4.73
N ILE A 11 -13.71 12.04 4.11
CA ILE A 11 -12.37 12.26 4.69
C ILE A 11 -12.37 13.38 5.73
N ALA A 12 -13.23 14.39 5.58
CA ALA A 12 -13.25 15.60 6.42
C ALA A 12 -13.33 15.25 7.93
N ASP A 13 -14.19 14.29 8.27
CA ASP A 13 -14.44 13.89 9.67
C ASP A 13 -13.23 13.17 10.30
N TYR A 14 -12.39 12.52 9.50
CA TYR A 14 -11.19 11.83 10.00
C TYR A 14 -9.98 12.78 10.16
N TYR A 15 -9.99 13.91 9.46
CA TYR A 15 -8.88 14.88 9.45
C TYR A 15 -9.38 16.33 9.65
N PRO A 16 -10.04 16.63 10.78
CA PRO A 16 -10.65 17.94 11.00
C PRO A 16 -9.64 19.10 11.01
N ASP A 17 -8.38 18.82 11.39
CA ASP A 17 -7.29 19.80 11.47
C ASP A 17 -6.16 19.49 10.47
N LEU A 18 -6.52 19.01 9.27
CA LEU A 18 -5.55 18.60 8.25
C LEU A 18 -4.60 19.74 7.88
N ASN A 19 -3.31 19.56 8.17
CA ASN A 19 -2.23 20.49 7.82
C ASN A 19 -0.98 19.72 7.39
N ALA A 20 -1.06 19.12 6.19
CA ALA A 20 0.06 18.38 5.59
C ALA A 20 -0.01 18.49 4.07
N ASP A 21 1.13 18.50 3.39
CA ASP A 21 1.16 18.43 1.92
C ASP A 21 1.01 16.99 1.40
N LEU A 22 1.38 16.01 2.23
CA LEU A 22 1.45 14.60 1.88
C LEU A 22 1.15 13.71 3.10
N ILE A 23 0.27 12.73 2.93
CA ILE A 23 -0.04 11.68 3.89
C ILE A 23 0.27 10.33 3.25
N PHE A 24 0.99 9.48 3.97
CA PHE A 24 1.21 8.09 3.58
C PHE A 24 0.42 7.16 4.48
N ASP A 25 -0.21 6.16 3.88
CA ASP A 25 -0.84 5.09 4.62
C ASP A 25 -0.57 3.70 4.00
N GLY A 26 -0.84 2.68 4.80
CA GLY A 26 -0.71 1.29 4.42
C GLY A 26 -1.98 0.53 4.79
N HIS A 27 -1.83 -0.66 5.37
CA HIS A 27 -2.92 -1.51 5.87
C HIS A 27 -3.87 -2.10 4.81
N ALA A 28 -4.31 -1.31 3.82
CA ALA A 28 -5.22 -1.74 2.77
C ALA A 28 -4.60 -2.76 1.80
N HIS A 29 -3.26 -2.83 1.73
CA HIS A 29 -2.51 -3.69 0.80
C HIS A 29 -2.81 -3.41 -0.70
N LEU A 30 -3.41 -2.25 -0.99
CA LEU A 30 -3.68 -1.73 -2.31
C LEU A 30 -2.92 -0.42 -2.49
N GLU A 31 -2.51 -0.11 -3.72
CA GLU A 31 -1.86 1.16 -4.02
C GLU A 31 -2.90 2.21 -4.34
N ASN A 32 -2.72 3.43 -3.82
CA ASN A 32 -3.64 4.51 -4.14
C ASN A 32 -2.98 5.88 -4.10
N ASP A 33 -3.51 6.82 -4.88
CA ASP A 33 -2.95 8.16 -5.05
C ASP A 33 -4.08 9.17 -5.29
N HIS A 34 -4.48 9.86 -4.23
CA HIS A 34 -5.58 10.83 -4.28
C HIS A 34 -5.16 12.17 -3.71
N THR A 35 -5.91 13.21 -4.01
CA THR A 35 -5.71 14.52 -3.40
C THR A 35 -7.03 14.99 -2.80
N PHE A 36 -7.02 15.24 -1.48
CA PHE A 36 -8.16 15.77 -0.73
C PHE A 36 -7.72 17.05 -0.04
N PHE A 37 -8.54 18.11 -0.13
CA PHE A 37 -8.26 19.40 0.52
C PHE A 37 -6.89 20.01 0.18
N GLY A 38 -6.30 19.65 -0.97
CA GLY A 38 -4.95 20.07 -1.37
C GLY A 38 -3.81 19.19 -0.82
N THR A 39 -4.09 18.29 0.12
CA THR A 39 -3.16 17.28 0.62
C THR A 39 -3.19 16.04 -0.26
N ARG A 40 -2.02 15.52 -0.65
CA ARG A 40 -1.91 14.26 -1.39
C ARG A 40 -1.90 13.07 -0.43
N PHE A 41 -2.74 12.08 -0.66
CA PHE A 41 -2.82 10.84 0.10
C PHE A 41 -2.28 9.69 -0.74
N VAL A 42 -1.29 8.98 -0.22
CA VAL A 42 -0.57 7.92 -0.92
C VAL A 42 -0.62 6.62 -0.11
N THR A 43 -1.44 5.67 -0.55
CA THR A 43 -1.37 4.30 -0.05
C THR A 43 -0.26 3.54 -0.76
N LEU A 44 0.62 2.93 0.04
CA LEU A 44 1.88 2.34 -0.42
C LEU A 44 1.72 1.01 -1.17
N GLY A 45 0.60 0.32 -1.00
CA GLY A 45 0.44 -1.09 -1.41
C GLY A 45 0.93 -2.05 -0.33
N SER A 46 1.52 -3.17 -0.76
CA SER A 46 2.06 -4.20 0.12
C SER A 46 3.35 -4.78 -0.45
N VAL A 47 4.33 -5.02 0.41
CA VAL A 47 5.62 -5.60 0.01
C VAL A 47 5.49 -7.08 -0.35
N ALA A 48 4.56 -7.82 0.25
CA ALA A 48 4.42 -9.25 0.00
C ALA A 48 2.96 -9.67 -0.19
N ASN A 49 2.05 -9.19 0.66
CA ASN A 49 0.66 -9.61 0.65
C ASN A 49 -0.21 -8.65 -0.18
N SER A 50 -0.01 -8.57 -1.49
CA SER A 50 -0.85 -7.74 -2.36
C SER A 50 -2.32 -8.17 -2.28
N ALA A 51 -3.25 -7.22 -2.24
CA ALA A 51 -4.70 -7.50 -2.28
C ALA A 51 -5.28 -7.41 -3.71
N ASN A 52 -4.44 -7.37 -4.74
CA ASN A 52 -4.82 -7.39 -6.15
C ASN A 52 -3.97 -8.36 -6.98
N ASP A 53 -4.34 -8.55 -8.24
CA ASP A 53 -3.75 -9.52 -9.17
C ASP A 53 -2.28 -9.23 -9.57
N ASP A 54 -1.73 -8.06 -9.21
CA ASP A 54 -0.31 -7.78 -9.35
C ASP A 54 0.43 -8.17 -8.07
N TRP A 55 1.03 -9.36 -8.05
CA TRP A 55 1.70 -9.87 -6.85
C TRP A 55 3.06 -9.24 -6.55
N ARG A 56 3.58 -8.37 -7.44
CA ARG A 56 4.89 -7.75 -7.23
C ARG A 56 4.93 -6.98 -5.92
N ALA A 57 6.08 -7.02 -5.26
CA ALA A 57 6.34 -6.24 -4.06
C ALA A 57 6.20 -4.75 -4.38
N LYS A 58 5.33 -4.06 -3.64
CA LYS A 58 5.07 -2.62 -3.81
C LYS A 58 5.66 -1.83 -2.66
N TYR A 59 6.34 -0.75 -3.00
CA TYR A 59 6.80 0.26 -2.07
C TYR A 59 6.96 1.60 -2.78
N VAL A 60 7.19 2.65 -2.00
CA VAL A 60 7.37 4.01 -2.51
C VAL A 60 8.72 4.55 -2.03
N ILE A 61 9.37 5.32 -2.89
CA ILE A 61 10.50 6.16 -2.54
C ILE A 61 10.01 7.60 -2.55
N LEU A 62 10.07 8.27 -1.40
CA LEU A 62 9.92 9.72 -1.32
C LEU A 62 11.29 10.36 -1.49
N LYS A 63 11.44 11.21 -2.51
CA LYS A 63 12.55 12.16 -2.57
C LYS A 63 12.02 13.52 -2.15
N ALA A 64 12.53 14.06 -1.07
CA ALA A 64 12.15 15.38 -0.57
C ALA A 64 13.35 16.32 -0.68
N GLU A 65 13.12 17.50 -1.25
CA GLU A 65 14.10 18.55 -1.48
C GLU A 65 13.56 19.87 -0.94
N SER A 66 14.42 20.89 -0.81
CA SER A 66 13.97 22.21 -0.32
C SER A 66 12.92 22.88 -1.22
N SER A 67 12.84 22.49 -2.50
CA SER A 67 11.90 23.03 -3.48
C SER A 67 10.61 22.21 -3.65
N GLY A 68 10.47 21.07 -2.96
CA GLY A 68 9.30 20.20 -3.09
C GLY A 68 9.65 18.71 -2.94
N TYR A 69 8.79 17.83 -3.46
CA TYR A 69 8.97 16.39 -3.32
C TYR A 69 8.55 15.60 -4.57
N GLU A 70 9.12 14.41 -4.73
CA GLU A 70 8.77 13.42 -5.74
C GLU A 70 8.40 12.10 -5.06
N VAL A 71 7.24 11.55 -5.40
CA VAL A 71 6.76 10.23 -4.93
C VAL A 71 6.95 9.21 -6.05
N ILE A 72 7.83 8.23 -5.84
CA ILE A 72 8.18 7.24 -6.85
C ILE A 72 7.69 5.86 -6.43
N ARG A 73 6.77 5.29 -7.19
CA ARG A 73 6.30 3.92 -6.99
C ARG A 73 7.29 2.90 -7.55
N ARG A 74 7.48 1.82 -6.80
CA ARG A 74 8.31 0.68 -7.20
C ARG A 74 7.51 -0.60 -7.07
N ARG A 75 7.64 -1.43 -8.10
CA ARG A 75 7.07 -2.78 -8.18
C ARG A 75 8.17 -3.73 -8.55
N VAL A 76 8.43 -4.71 -7.69
CA VAL A 76 9.57 -5.62 -7.83
C VAL A 76 9.05 -7.05 -7.85
N ALA A 77 9.36 -7.78 -8.92
CA ALA A 77 9.08 -9.21 -8.98
C ALA A 77 9.97 -9.95 -7.99
N PHE A 78 9.43 -10.98 -7.35
CA PHE A 78 10.17 -11.90 -6.50
C PHE A 78 9.74 -13.33 -6.78
N ASP A 79 10.50 -14.29 -6.29
CA ASP A 79 10.24 -15.72 -6.51
C ASP A 79 9.07 -16.19 -5.63
N TYR A 80 7.88 -16.26 -6.23
CA TYR A 80 6.65 -16.68 -5.55
C TYR A 80 6.66 -18.16 -5.20
N ASP A 81 7.23 -19.01 -6.06
CA ASP A 81 7.29 -20.44 -5.82
C ASP A 81 8.16 -20.76 -4.61
N LEU A 82 9.27 -20.04 -4.47
CA LEU A 82 10.13 -20.11 -3.30
C LEU A 82 9.42 -19.62 -2.04
N LEU A 83 8.67 -18.51 -2.11
CA LEU A 83 7.88 -18.00 -0.97
C LEU A 83 6.81 -19.02 -0.53
N VAL A 84 6.00 -19.52 -1.46
CA VAL A 84 4.93 -20.50 -1.17
C VAL A 84 5.53 -21.78 -0.56
N SER A 85 6.66 -22.23 -1.10
CA SER A 85 7.39 -23.39 -0.55
C SER A 85 7.88 -23.14 0.88
N ALA A 86 8.40 -21.94 1.16
CA ALA A 86 8.85 -21.56 2.50
C ALA A 86 7.68 -21.50 3.51
N ILE A 87 6.53 -20.94 3.11
CA ILE A 87 5.32 -20.89 3.95
C ILE A 87 4.87 -22.31 4.34
N LYS A 88 4.80 -23.23 3.37
CA LYS A 88 4.42 -24.64 3.60
C LYS A 88 5.44 -25.37 4.49
N ALA A 89 6.72 -25.15 4.26
CA ALA A 89 7.80 -25.76 5.03
C ALA A 89 7.79 -25.33 6.51
N ALA A 90 7.40 -24.07 6.78
CA ALA A 90 7.31 -23.53 8.13
C ALA A 90 6.19 -24.16 8.98
N ARG A 91 5.22 -24.85 8.36
CA ARG A 91 4.02 -25.41 9.03
C ARG A 91 3.32 -24.36 9.89
N HIS A 92 3.19 -23.15 9.34
CA HIS A 92 2.63 -22.02 10.08
C HIS A 92 1.15 -22.31 10.43
N PRO A 93 0.69 -22.04 11.68
CA PRO A 93 -0.70 -22.29 12.07
C PRO A 93 -1.75 -21.59 11.18
N SER A 94 -1.34 -20.51 10.52
CA SER A 94 -2.16 -19.72 9.60
C SER A 94 -1.77 -19.90 8.12
N GLU A 95 -1.19 -21.04 7.73
CA GLU A 95 -0.77 -21.33 6.35
C GLU A 95 -1.83 -20.96 5.32
N ALA A 96 -3.07 -21.44 5.50
CA ALA A 96 -4.16 -21.16 4.58
C ALA A 96 -4.44 -19.65 4.40
N PHE A 97 -4.31 -18.88 5.48
CA PHE A 97 -4.45 -17.42 5.41
C PHE A 97 -3.29 -16.77 4.66
N LEU A 98 -2.06 -17.23 4.87
CA LEU A 98 -0.89 -16.67 4.18
C LEU A 98 -0.90 -16.98 2.68
N LEU A 99 -1.28 -18.20 2.31
CA LEU A 99 -1.31 -18.65 0.92
C LEU A 99 -2.38 -17.94 0.09
N ARG A 100 -3.47 -17.46 0.70
CA ARG A 100 -4.58 -16.78 -0.01
C ARG A 100 -4.16 -15.54 -0.82
N PHE A 101 -2.99 -14.96 -0.53
CA PHE A 101 -2.47 -13.80 -1.25
C PHE A 101 -1.63 -14.18 -2.48
N TYR A 102 -1.43 -15.47 -2.72
CA TYR A 102 -0.53 -16.03 -3.75
C TYR A 102 -1.15 -17.20 -4.53
N THR A 103 -2.48 -17.37 -4.43
CA THR A 103 -3.27 -18.44 -5.08
C THR A 103 -4.55 -17.86 -5.62
#